data_AF-A0A316TMJ3-F1
#
_entry.id   AF-A0A316TMJ3-F1
#
_cell.length_a   1.000
_cell.length_b   1.000
_cell.length_c   1.000
_cell.angle_alpha   90.00
_cell.angle_beta   90.00
_cell.angle_gamma   90.00
#
_symmetry.space_group_name_H-M   'P 1'
#
loop_
_entity.id
_entity.type
_entity.pdbx_description
1 polymer ?
#
loop_
_entity_poly.entity_id
_entity_poly.type
_entity_poly.pdbx_seq_one_letter_code
_entity_poly.pdbx_strand_id
1 'polypeptide(L)'
;MTERLKQLLDGEALGLDVPPPATDAVLHQGRGLRRRNRLTVAGGAVAAAIIVGGSAVAFTGGGGGGGGDAADPAGPSAPAVGDDAVFSFGNHVFYDGPGNVAVIDDAAVKSLYYTSAGVLVRHGNNPYSDGGGPQRFSLVTPDGDVRRLGLVTEETVHATDSAQPYVAYGEAVDGELQVVVYDVEADAEAARVDVAPTSDGWFPVAIDGSTVYVQNGYDSGVFAVDWEDGTVAESDLDTLWEVGGGRMATEGDGGAASIIDLATGEDVLTADGPGYFDLSPDGRYAQLVEEDVFDAEPGGGVTVYDVETGDSVSLEGDAFGWGWTADGDLFRVGKDTVTTCDPATGECTDAPYDQPARSEAGGGPEAPYLKLGGMTYES
;
A
#
# COMPACT_ATOMS: atom_id res chain seq x y z
N MET A 1 -37.44 -18.96 27.96
CA MET A 1 -36.74 -20.25 27.71
C MET A 1 -35.30 -19.92 27.31
N THR A 2 -34.58 -19.18 28.16
CA THR A 2 -33.38 -18.40 27.80
C THR A 2 -32.31 -18.44 28.91
N GLU A 3 -32.72 -18.39 30.18
CA GLU A 3 -31.81 -18.54 31.33
C GLU A 3 -31.03 -19.87 31.34
N ARG A 4 -31.66 -20.96 30.92
CA ARG A 4 -31.05 -22.30 31.00
C ARG A 4 -29.97 -22.53 29.94
N LEU A 5 -30.09 -21.87 28.79
CA LEU A 5 -29.09 -21.90 27.72
C LEU A 5 -27.89 -21.01 28.08
N LYS A 6 -28.15 -19.86 28.71
CA LYS A 6 -27.09 -18.96 29.20
C LYS A 6 -26.25 -19.62 30.31
N GLN A 7 -26.89 -20.31 31.25
CA GLN A 7 -26.18 -21.07 32.29
C GLN A 7 -25.39 -22.26 31.76
N LEU A 8 -25.80 -22.87 30.65
CA LEU A 8 -25.04 -23.95 30.02
C LEU A 8 -23.80 -23.42 29.30
N LEU A 9 -23.92 -22.30 28.58
CA LEU A 9 -22.80 -21.67 27.89
C LEU A 9 -21.76 -21.06 28.86
N ASP A 10 -22.22 -20.37 29.92
CA ASP A 10 -21.32 -19.83 30.95
C ASP A 10 -20.64 -20.98 31.75
N GLY A 11 -21.31 -22.12 31.88
CA GLY A 11 -20.78 -23.32 32.55
C GLY A 11 -19.73 -24.06 31.72
N GLU A 12 -19.91 -24.14 30.39
CA GLU A 12 -18.94 -24.77 29.48
C GLU A 12 -17.71 -23.89 29.24
N ALA A 13 -17.88 -22.56 29.15
CA ALA A 13 -16.76 -21.64 28.96
C ALA A 13 -15.77 -21.63 30.14
N LEU A 14 -16.24 -21.89 31.36
CA LEU A 14 -15.39 -21.98 32.56
C LEU A 14 -14.72 -23.36 32.73
N GLY A 15 -15.10 -24.36 31.93
CA GLY A 15 -14.54 -25.72 31.97
C GLY A 15 -13.48 -25.99 30.90
N LEU A 16 -13.29 -25.08 29.95
CA LEU A 16 -12.26 -25.19 28.93
C LEU A 16 -10.94 -24.66 29.50
N ASP A 17 -10.03 -25.59 29.78
CA ASP A 17 -8.64 -25.29 30.12
C ASP A 17 -7.94 -24.83 28.83
N VAL A 18 -8.22 -23.58 28.43
CA VAL A 18 -7.57 -22.95 27.28
C VAL A 18 -6.17 -22.54 27.75
N PRO A 19 -5.10 -23.19 27.25
CA PRO A 19 -3.76 -22.80 27.64
C PRO A 19 -3.57 -21.34 27.24
N PRO A 20 -2.97 -20.49 28.09
CA PRO A 20 -2.63 -19.15 27.67
C PRO A 20 -1.78 -19.25 26.40
N PRO A 21 -1.99 -18.34 25.42
CA PRO A 21 -1.15 -18.33 24.23
C PRO A 21 0.31 -18.32 24.68
N ALA A 22 1.15 -19.14 24.05
CA ALA A 22 2.55 -19.25 24.43
C ALA A 22 3.26 -17.94 24.09
N THR A 23 3.17 -16.96 25.00
CA THR A 23 3.71 -15.61 24.84
C THR A 23 5.20 -15.67 24.55
N ASP A 24 5.88 -16.67 25.09
CA ASP A 24 7.30 -16.93 24.84
C ASP A 24 7.58 -17.38 23.41
N ALA A 25 6.66 -18.10 22.74
CA ALA A 25 6.81 -18.52 21.34
C ALA A 25 6.58 -17.35 20.39
N VAL A 26 5.57 -16.51 20.65
CA VAL A 26 5.30 -15.28 19.88
C VAL A 26 6.45 -14.27 20.05
N LEU A 27 6.94 -14.09 21.28
CA LEU A 27 8.10 -13.24 21.56
C LEU A 27 9.41 -13.85 21.02
N HIS A 28 9.55 -15.17 20.95
CA HIS A 28 10.69 -15.81 20.28
C HIS A 28 10.66 -15.64 18.77
N GLN A 29 9.48 -15.67 18.15
CA GLN A 29 9.30 -15.40 16.73
C GLN A 29 9.65 -13.94 16.42
N GLY A 30 9.11 -12.98 17.18
CA GLY A 30 9.46 -11.55 17.07
C GLY A 30 10.93 -11.24 17.34
N ARG A 31 11.59 -11.92 18.30
CA ARG A 31 13.03 -11.78 18.54
C ARG A 31 13.89 -12.53 17.53
N GLY A 32 13.36 -13.57 16.88
CA GLY A 32 13.99 -14.29 15.79
C GLY A 32 14.11 -13.43 14.53
N LEU A 33 13.04 -12.68 14.22
CA LEU A 33 13.02 -11.64 13.17
C LEU A 33 14.14 -10.61 13.40
N ARG A 34 14.30 -10.11 14.63
CA ARG A 34 15.35 -9.12 14.98
C ARG A 34 16.80 -9.64 14.94
N ARG A 35 17.03 -10.95 15.06
CA ARG A 35 18.39 -11.52 15.23
C ARG A 35 18.94 -12.14 13.96
N ARG A 36 18.08 -12.55 13.01
CA ARG A 36 18.51 -13.10 11.70
C ARG A 36 19.12 -12.01 10.80
N ASN A 37 18.62 -10.77 10.84
CA ASN A 37 19.19 -9.63 10.07
C ASN A 37 20.65 -9.32 10.42
N ARG A 38 21.18 -9.80 11.55
CA ARG A 38 22.59 -9.55 11.96
C ARG A 38 23.60 -10.59 11.47
N LEU A 39 23.17 -11.74 10.93
CA LEU A 39 24.07 -12.88 10.68
C LEU A 39 24.32 -13.19 9.20
N THR A 40 23.59 -12.58 8.28
CA THR A 40 23.73 -12.81 6.83
C THR A 40 24.94 -12.07 6.20
N VAL A 41 25.54 -11.10 6.90
CA VAL A 41 26.65 -10.25 6.38
C VAL A 41 28.04 -10.93 6.42
N ALA A 42 28.15 -12.18 6.88
CA ALA A 42 29.45 -12.84 7.05
C ALA A 42 29.63 -14.08 6.15
N GLY A 43 29.62 -13.91 4.83
CA GLY A 43 30.24 -14.90 3.95
C GLY A 43 29.82 -14.85 2.49
N GLY A 44 30.59 -14.18 1.64
CA GLY A 44 30.35 -14.28 0.20
C GLY A 44 31.22 -13.45 -0.75
N ALA A 45 32.43 -13.03 -0.39
CA ALA A 45 33.35 -12.47 -1.38
C ALA A 45 34.11 -13.61 -2.09
N VAL A 46 33.98 -13.74 -3.42
CA VAL A 46 35.07 -13.96 -4.41
C VAL A 46 34.51 -14.22 -5.84
N ALA A 47 35.01 -13.38 -6.76
CA ALA A 47 35.32 -13.60 -8.20
C ALA A 47 34.35 -13.13 -9.32
N ALA A 48 34.68 -11.92 -9.80
CA ALA A 48 34.62 -11.33 -11.15
C ALA A 48 34.55 -12.25 -12.40
N ALA A 49 33.88 -11.77 -13.46
CA ALA A 49 34.54 -11.44 -14.75
C ALA A 49 33.61 -10.75 -15.78
N ILE A 50 34.21 -9.78 -16.48
CA ILE A 50 33.77 -8.97 -17.64
C ILE A 50 33.33 -9.82 -18.84
N ILE A 51 32.19 -9.47 -19.48
CA ILE A 51 32.02 -9.58 -20.95
C ILE A 51 31.28 -8.34 -21.49
N VAL A 52 32.00 -7.63 -22.35
CA VAL A 52 31.53 -6.59 -23.29
C VAL A 52 30.93 -7.29 -24.51
N GLY A 53 29.75 -6.88 -24.97
CA GLY A 53 29.20 -7.35 -26.25
C GLY A 53 27.85 -6.74 -26.63
N GLY A 54 27.88 -5.64 -27.37
CA GLY A 54 26.67 -5.05 -27.96
C GLY A 54 26.13 -5.88 -29.13
N SER A 55 24.84 -5.71 -29.44
CA SER A 55 24.24 -5.95 -30.76
C SER A 55 22.88 -5.26 -30.83
N ALA A 56 22.79 -4.24 -31.68
CA ALA A 56 21.54 -3.68 -32.15
C ALA A 56 20.82 -4.70 -33.04
N VAL A 57 19.52 -4.90 -32.80
CA VAL A 57 18.64 -5.61 -33.73
C VAL A 57 17.52 -4.67 -34.14
N ALA A 58 17.62 -4.17 -35.37
CA ALA A 58 16.53 -3.54 -36.08
C ALA A 58 15.63 -4.65 -36.66
N PHE A 59 14.33 -4.62 -36.36
CA PHE A 59 13.34 -5.35 -37.15
C PHE A 59 12.41 -4.37 -37.88
N THR A 60 12.54 -4.37 -39.20
CA THR A 60 11.60 -3.77 -40.13
C THR A 60 10.48 -4.74 -40.46
N GLY A 61 9.26 -4.40 -40.07
CA GLY A 61 8.01 -4.44 -40.85
C GLY A 61 7.49 -5.73 -41.48
N GLY A 62 6.20 -6.02 -41.23
CA GLY A 62 5.26 -6.29 -42.33
C GLY A 62 4.21 -7.40 -42.13
N GLY A 63 3.06 -7.03 -41.55
CA GLY A 63 1.70 -7.20 -42.13
C GLY A 63 1.11 -8.59 -42.41
N GLY A 64 -0.08 -8.86 -41.82
CA GLY A 64 -1.13 -9.65 -42.50
C GLY A 64 -2.12 -10.45 -41.65
N GLY A 65 -3.09 -9.80 -41.01
CA GLY A 65 -4.54 -10.14 -41.00
C GLY A 65 -5.05 -11.47 -40.40
N GLY A 66 -5.83 -11.36 -39.32
CA GLY A 66 -6.80 -12.37 -38.86
C GLY A 66 -7.50 -11.91 -37.59
N GLY A 67 -8.78 -11.54 -37.67
CA GLY A 67 -9.51 -10.80 -36.63
C GLY A 67 -9.74 -11.55 -35.32
N GLY A 68 -9.44 -10.87 -34.22
CA GLY A 68 -10.14 -10.91 -32.95
C GLY A 68 -10.47 -9.46 -32.61
N ASP A 69 -11.72 -9.19 -32.25
CA ASP A 69 -12.21 -7.84 -31.96
C ASP A 69 -11.36 -7.21 -30.85
N ALA A 70 -10.54 -6.21 -31.21
CA ALA A 70 -9.85 -5.37 -30.26
C ALA A 70 -10.91 -4.52 -29.55
N ALA A 71 -10.89 -4.54 -28.21
CA ALA A 71 -11.70 -3.65 -27.40
C ALA A 71 -11.45 -2.20 -27.82
N ASP A 72 -12.54 -1.48 -28.06
CA ASP A 72 -12.59 -0.05 -28.39
C ASP A 72 -11.95 0.74 -27.23
N PRO A 73 -10.96 1.63 -27.47
CA PRO A 73 -10.36 2.39 -26.39
C PRO A 73 -11.39 3.37 -25.83
N ALA A 74 -11.59 3.24 -24.52
CA ALA A 74 -12.18 4.16 -23.55
C ALA A 74 -12.95 5.38 -24.11
N GLY A 75 -14.22 5.47 -23.69
CA GLY A 75 -14.95 6.75 -23.66
C GLY A 75 -14.19 7.83 -22.88
N PRO A 76 -14.67 9.09 -22.89
CA PRO A 76 -13.95 10.20 -22.29
C PRO A 76 -13.58 9.85 -20.84
N SER A 77 -12.27 9.87 -20.56
CA SER A 77 -11.69 9.64 -19.25
C SER A 77 -12.47 10.45 -18.22
N ALA A 78 -12.98 9.78 -17.19
CA ALA A 78 -13.47 10.47 -16.00
C ALA A 78 -12.36 11.44 -15.52
N PRO A 79 -12.71 12.60 -14.94
CA PRO A 79 -11.68 13.41 -14.28
C PRO A 79 -10.96 12.52 -13.26
N ALA A 80 -9.63 12.65 -13.16
CA ALA A 80 -8.86 11.95 -12.15
C ALA A 80 -9.39 12.29 -10.74
N VAL A 81 -9.05 11.47 -9.74
CA VAL A 81 -9.19 11.86 -8.33
C VAL A 81 -8.61 13.28 -8.18
N GLY A 82 -9.33 14.15 -7.48
CA GLY A 82 -8.87 15.51 -7.26
C GLY A 82 -7.56 15.53 -6.47
N ASP A 83 -6.85 16.65 -6.58
CA ASP A 83 -5.55 16.88 -5.92
C ASP A 83 -5.71 17.12 -4.40
N ASP A 84 -6.93 17.06 -3.87
CA ASP A 84 -7.23 17.36 -2.48
C ASP A 84 -7.03 16.13 -1.55
N ALA A 85 -6.93 16.42 -0.24
CA ALA A 85 -6.79 15.42 0.81
C ALA A 85 -7.93 14.38 0.81
N VAL A 86 -7.57 13.10 0.83
CA VAL A 86 -8.51 11.98 0.99
C VAL A 86 -8.31 11.30 2.33
N PHE A 87 -9.39 11.15 3.10
CA PHE A 87 -9.33 10.50 4.41
C PHE A 87 -10.67 9.90 4.80
N SER A 88 -10.69 9.07 5.84
CA SER A 88 -11.93 8.58 6.41
C SER A 88 -11.98 8.75 7.91
N PHE A 89 -13.19 8.97 8.41
CA PHE A 89 -13.49 8.94 9.83
C PHE A 89 -14.61 7.93 10.07
N GLY A 90 -14.22 6.72 10.51
CA GLY A 90 -15.16 5.60 10.55
C GLY A 90 -15.53 5.13 9.14
N ASN A 91 -16.81 5.20 8.77
CA ASN A 91 -17.28 4.86 7.42
C ASN A 91 -17.60 6.07 6.51
N HIS A 92 -17.29 7.28 6.97
CA HIS A 92 -17.39 8.50 6.16
C HIS A 92 -16.04 8.72 5.47
N VAL A 93 -16.04 8.73 4.14
CA VAL A 93 -14.87 8.95 3.30
C VAL A 93 -14.96 10.35 2.70
N PHE A 94 -13.99 11.18 3.04
CA PHE A 94 -13.75 12.47 2.43
C PHE A 94 -12.88 12.24 1.20
N TYR A 95 -13.45 12.37 0.00
CA TYR A 95 -12.85 11.81 -1.23
C TYR A 95 -12.25 12.87 -2.18
N ASP A 96 -12.42 14.15 -1.86
CA ASP A 96 -11.90 15.29 -2.62
C ASP A 96 -11.90 16.50 -1.67
N GLY A 97 -11.03 16.42 -0.65
CA GLY A 97 -10.95 17.42 0.40
C GLY A 97 -12.09 17.35 1.43
N PRO A 98 -12.10 18.29 2.40
CA PRO A 98 -12.97 18.22 3.57
C PRO A 98 -14.45 18.49 3.29
N GLY A 99 -14.82 18.96 2.10
CA GLY A 99 -16.18 19.33 1.73
C GLY A 99 -16.99 18.21 1.06
N ASN A 100 -16.35 17.15 0.61
CA ASN A 100 -16.94 16.10 -0.22
C ASN A 100 -16.94 14.77 0.52
N VAL A 101 -18.12 14.25 0.87
CA VAL A 101 -18.25 13.06 1.73
C VAL A 101 -19.10 11.98 1.06
N ALA A 102 -18.56 10.77 1.06
CA ALA A 102 -19.25 9.53 0.72
C ALA A 102 -19.38 8.64 1.97
N VAL A 103 -20.44 7.84 2.04
CA VAL A 103 -20.65 6.89 3.14
C VAL A 103 -20.54 5.47 2.62
N ILE A 104 -19.67 4.68 3.24
CA ILE A 104 -19.46 3.27 2.92
C ILE A 104 -20.42 2.41 3.73
N ASP A 105 -21.21 1.59 3.03
CA ASP A 105 -22.16 0.66 3.63
C ASP A 105 -21.46 -0.63 4.07
N ASP A 106 -20.60 -0.51 5.07
CA ASP A 106 -19.97 -1.63 5.76
C ASP A 106 -19.62 -1.26 7.21
N ALA A 107 -19.13 -2.23 7.97
CA ALA A 107 -18.76 -2.01 9.35
C ALA A 107 -17.61 -1.03 9.47
N ALA A 108 -16.50 -1.16 8.73
CA ALA A 108 -15.35 -0.27 8.89
C ALA A 108 -14.51 -0.11 7.61
N VAL A 109 -13.94 1.08 7.41
CA VAL A 109 -12.88 1.35 6.43
C VAL A 109 -11.53 0.88 7.00
N LYS A 110 -10.76 0.17 6.17
CA LYS A 110 -9.44 -0.38 6.49
C LYS A 110 -8.33 0.48 5.88
N SER A 111 -8.47 0.83 4.59
CA SER A 111 -7.48 1.59 3.81
C SER A 111 -8.16 2.35 2.67
N LEU A 112 -7.48 3.38 2.15
CA LEU A 112 -7.91 4.24 1.05
C LEU A 112 -6.78 4.31 0.02
N TYR A 113 -7.08 3.94 -1.22
CA TYR A 113 -6.11 3.90 -2.32
C TYR A 113 -6.53 4.84 -3.45
N TYR A 114 -5.55 5.45 -4.12
CA TYR A 114 -5.78 6.30 -5.28
C TYR A 114 -5.75 5.48 -6.56
N THR A 115 -6.69 5.75 -7.45
CA THR A 115 -6.74 5.19 -8.81
C THR A 115 -7.17 6.29 -9.77
N SER A 116 -6.94 6.13 -11.08
CA SER A 116 -7.43 7.11 -12.06
C SER A 116 -8.96 7.16 -12.18
N ALA A 117 -9.65 6.15 -11.65
CA ALA A 117 -11.11 6.04 -11.66
C ALA A 117 -11.79 6.62 -10.40
N GLY A 118 -11.03 6.97 -9.35
CA GLY A 118 -11.59 7.39 -8.06
C GLY A 118 -10.79 6.89 -6.86
N VAL A 119 -11.37 7.05 -5.67
CA VAL A 119 -10.83 6.51 -4.42
C VAL A 119 -11.31 5.08 -4.24
N LEU A 120 -10.39 4.12 -4.26
CA LEU A 120 -10.68 2.73 -3.93
C LEU A 120 -10.66 2.55 -2.42
N VAL A 121 -11.79 2.20 -1.85
CA VAL A 121 -11.96 2.00 -0.42
C VAL A 121 -11.94 0.50 -0.11
N ARG A 122 -10.96 0.08 0.67
CA ARG A 122 -10.95 -1.26 1.29
C ARG A 122 -11.68 -1.18 2.62
N HIS A 123 -12.66 -2.03 2.80
CA HIS A 123 -13.54 -2.05 3.97
C HIS A 123 -13.88 -3.49 4.39
N GLY A 124 -14.38 -3.66 5.60
CA GLY A 124 -14.72 -4.98 6.13
C GLY A 124 -15.32 -4.92 7.53
N ASN A 125 -15.22 -6.03 8.27
CA ASN A 125 -15.85 -6.16 9.58
C ASN A 125 -15.15 -5.39 10.71
N ASN A 126 -13.90 -4.99 10.49
CA ASN A 126 -13.05 -4.23 11.41
C ASN A 126 -12.13 -3.29 10.60
N PRO A 127 -11.45 -2.32 11.25
CA PRO A 127 -10.61 -1.31 10.59
C PRO A 127 -9.15 -1.75 10.40
N TYR A 128 -8.80 -2.98 10.76
CA TYR A 128 -7.44 -3.52 10.69
C TYR A 128 -7.20 -4.21 9.34
N SER A 129 -5.98 -4.24 8.85
CA SER A 129 -5.63 -5.00 7.64
C SER A 129 -5.64 -6.50 7.89
N ASP A 130 -5.20 -6.90 9.09
CA ASP A 130 -5.16 -8.27 9.57
C ASP A 130 -6.47 -8.70 10.24
N GLY A 131 -6.81 -9.97 10.04
CA GLY A 131 -8.01 -10.59 10.58
C GLY A 131 -9.33 -9.88 10.21
N GLY A 132 -10.41 -10.30 10.86
CA GLY A 132 -11.73 -9.71 10.65
C GLY A 132 -12.49 -10.25 9.42
N GLY A 133 -11.99 -11.28 8.75
CA GLY A 133 -12.68 -11.98 7.67
C GLY A 133 -12.61 -11.24 6.32
N PRO A 134 -13.57 -11.48 5.40
CA PRO A 134 -13.45 -11.06 4.01
C PRO A 134 -13.35 -9.54 3.89
N GLN A 135 -12.34 -9.11 3.15
CA GLN A 135 -12.07 -7.72 2.78
C GLN A 135 -12.82 -7.42 1.49
N ARG A 136 -13.41 -6.23 1.45
CA ARG A 136 -14.42 -5.84 0.48
C ARG A 136 -14.05 -4.46 -0.07
N PHE A 137 -14.38 -4.21 -1.33
CA PHE A 137 -13.97 -2.98 -1.99
C PHE A 137 -15.15 -2.18 -2.54
N SER A 138 -15.08 -0.86 -2.42
CA SER A 138 -15.97 0.06 -3.11
C SER A 138 -15.15 1.15 -3.79
N LEU A 139 -15.53 1.54 -5.00
CA LEU A 139 -15.00 2.72 -5.67
C LEU A 139 -15.87 3.92 -5.32
N VAL A 140 -15.26 4.98 -4.82
CA VAL A 140 -15.88 6.31 -4.74
C VAL A 140 -15.38 7.11 -5.94
N THR A 141 -16.28 7.40 -6.88
CA THR A 141 -15.95 8.14 -8.09
C THR A 141 -15.77 9.63 -7.82
N PRO A 142 -15.15 10.40 -8.74
CA PRO A 142 -14.95 11.84 -8.56
C PRO A 142 -16.23 12.67 -8.35
N ASP A 143 -17.38 12.18 -8.82
CA ASP A 143 -18.69 12.80 -8.61
C ASP A 143 -19.37 12.37 -7.29
N GLY A 144 -18.71 11.49 -6.51
CA GLY A 144 -19.15 11.04 -5.19
C GLY A 144 -20.04 9.80 -5.20
N ASP A 145 -20.27 9.19 -6.36
CA ASP A 145 -21.02 7.93 -6.44
C ASP A 145 -20.20 6.78 -5.82
N VAL A 146 -20.87 5.97 -4.98
CA VAL A 146 -20.26 4.81 -4.33
C VAL A 146 -20.70 3.54 -5.04
N ARG A 147 -19.75 2.83 -5.65
CA ARG A 147 -19.98 1.55 -6.31
C ARG A 147 -19.26 0.42 -5.60
N ARG A 148 -20.04 -0.50 -5.03
CA ARG A 148 -19.55 -1.76 -4.48
C ARG A 148 -18.95 -2.60 -5.61
N LEU A 149 -17.72 -3.09 -5.43
CA LEU A 149 -17.04 -3.97 -6.37
C LEU A 149 -17.27 -5.46 -6.06
N GLY A 150 -17.11 -6.30 -7.07
CA GLY A 150 -17.11 -7.76 -6.99
C GLY A 150 -15.85 -8.35 -6.35
N LEU A 151 -14.79 -7.56 -6.20
CA LEU A 151 -13.54 -7.95 -5.55
C LEU A 151 -13.74 -8.25 -4.06
N VAL A 152 -13.28 -9.44 -3.65
CA VAL A 152 -13.24 -9.89 -2.25
C VAL A 152 -11.92 -10.63 -2.03
N THR A 153 -11.15 -10.17 -1.05
CA THR A 153 -9.85 -10.77 -0.66
C THR A 153 -9.84 -11.06 0.84
N GLU A 154 -8.80 -11.73 1.33
CA GLU A 154 -8.63 -11.99 2.78
C GLU A 154 -7.14 -12.10 3.08
N GLU A 155 -6.68 -11.35 4.10
CA GLU A 155 -5.27 -11.33 4.54
C GLU A 155 -4.26 -10.99 3.42
N THR A 156 -4.70 -10.17 2.47
CA THR A 156 -3.93 -9.81 1.27
C THR A 156 -3.43 -8.37 1.31
N VAL A 157 -2.20 -8.13 0.83
CA VAL A 157 -1.65 -6.79 0.57
C VAL A 157 -2.08 -6.32 -0.82
N HIS A 158 -2.45 -5.06 -0.93
CA HIS A 158 -2.92 -4.47 -2.18
C HIS A 158 -2.06 -3.26 -2.54
N ALA A 159 -1.83 -3.07 -3.84
CA ALA A 159 -1.16 -1.90 -4.38
C ALA A 159 -1.98 -1.28 -5.51
N THR A 160 -1.83 0.02 -5.70
CA THR A 160 -2.47 0.81 -6.74
C THR A 160 -1.50 1.80 -7.33
N ASP A 161 -1.67 2.12 -8.61
CA ASP A 161 -1.04 3.25 -9.28
C ASP A 161 -2.11 4.32 -9.49
N SER A 162 -1.89 5.54 -8.99
CA SER A 162 -2.88 6.63 -9.07
C SER A 162 -3.18 7.06 -10.51
N ALA A 163 -2.28 6.77 -11.46
CA ALA A 163 -2.48 7.03 -12.88
C ALA A 163 -3.32 5.94 -13.59
N GLN A 164 -3.70 4.87 -12.89
CA GLN A 164 -4.35 3.70 -13.47
C GLN A 164 -5.63 3.28 -12.73
N PRO A 165 -6.57 2.58 -13.39
CA PRO A 165 -7.80 2.11 -12.77
C PRO A 165 -7.61 0.71 -12.15
N TYR A 166 -6.41 0.37 -11.69
CA TYR A 166 -6.08 -0.99 -11.28
C TYR A 166 -5.71 -1.09 -9.81
N VAL A 167 -6.08 -2.23 -9.22
CA VAL A 167 -5.52 -2.72 -7.96
C VAL A 167 -4.85 -4.06 -8.21
N ALA A 168 -3.62 -4.20 -7.71
CA ALA A 168 -2.84 -5.43 -7.82
C ALA A 168 -2.70 -6.09 -6.45
N TYR A 169 -2.67 -7.42 -6.43
CA TYR A 169 -2.39 -8.21 -5.24
C TYR A 169 -1.80 -9.59 -5.59
N GLY A 170 -1.17 -10.22 -4.60
CA GLY A 170 -0.61 -11.57 -4.71
C GLY A 170 -1.47 -12.57 -3.95
N GLU A 171 -1.66 -13.76 -4.51
CA GLU A 171 -2.32 -14.87 -3.81
C GLU A 171 -1.65 -16.22 -4.10
N ALA A 172 -1.79 -17.15 -3.17
CA ALA A 172 -1.29 -18.51 -3.32
C ALA A 172 -2.41 -19.43 -3.80
N VAL A 173 -2.26 -20.00 -5.01
CA VAL A 173 -3.21 -20.93 -5.61
C VAL A 173 -2.47 -22.23 -5.92
N ASP A 174 -2.93 -23.35 -5.35
CA ASP A 174 -2.36 -24.69 -5.57
C ASP A 174 -0.83 -24.78 -5.33
N GLY A 175 -0.28 -23.94 -4.45
CA GLY A 175 1.17 -23.89 -4.15
C GLY A 175 1.99 -23.03 -5.11
N GLU A 176 1.33 -22.17 -5.90
CA GLU A 176 1.95 -21.20 -6.78
C GLU A 176 1.49 -19.78 -6.39
N LEU A 177 2.45 -18.86 -6.33
CA LEU A 177 2.20 -17.43 -6.21
C LEU A 177 1.66 -16.94 -7.55
N GLN A 178 0.50 -16.32 -7.52
CA GLN A 178 -0.11 -15.62 -8.64
C GLN A 178 -0.23 -14.14 -8.33
N VAL A 179 0.10 -13.30 -9.30
CA VAL A 179 -0.26 -11.88 -9.28
C VAL A 179 -1.59 -11.71 -9.99
N VAL A 180 -2.50 -10.96 -9.37
CA VAL A 180 -3.80 -10.60 -9.93
C VAL A 180 -3.86 -9.09 -10.07
N VAL A 181 -4.30 -8.63 -11.24
CA VAL A 181 -4.59 -7.21 -11.52
C VAL A 181 -6.08 -7.09 -11.79
N TYR A 182 -6.75 -6.24 -11.02
CA TYR A 182 -8.19 -6.05 -11.07
C TYR A 182 -8.52 -4.62 -11.52
N ASP A 183 -9.35 -4.49 -12.55
CA ASP A 183 -9.88 -3.22 -13.04
C ASP A 183 -11.06 -2.77 -12.18
N VAL A 184 -10.85 -1.71 -11.41
CA VAL A 184 -11.86 -1.17 -10.49
C VAL A 184 -12.96 -0.42 -11.25
N GLU A 185 -12.67 0.11 -12.44
CA GLU A 185 -13.66 0.77 -13.29
C GLU A 185 -14.58 -0.27 -13.94
N ALA A 186 -14.00 -1.30 -14.55
CA ALA A 186 -14.75 -2.38 -15.22
C ALA A 186 -15.36 -3.41 -14.26
N ASP A 187 -14.95 -3.43 -12.98
CA ASP A 187 -15.37 -4.43 -11.98
C ASP A 187 -15.00 -5.86 -12.40
N ALA A 188 -13.79 -6.06 -12.93
CA ALA A 188 -13.35 -7.32 -13.49
C ALA A 188 -11.84 -7.57 -13.31
N GLU A 189 -11.45 -8.85 -13.26
CA GLU A 189 -10.04 -9.24 -13.35
C GLU A 189 -9.50 -8.87 -14.74
N ALA A 190 -8.45 -8.05 -14.77
CA ALA A 190 -7.76 -7.64 -15.99
C ALA A 190 -6.68 -8.67 -16.37
N ALA A 191 -5.95 -9.19 -15.38
CA ALA A 191 -4.91 -10.18 -15.59
C ALA A 191 -4.68 -11.06 -14.35
N ARG A 192 -4.14 -12.25 -14.62
CA ARG A 192 -3.62 -13.19 -13.63
C ARG A 192 -2.40 -13.89 -14.20
N VAL A 193 -1.29 -13.82 -13.47
CA VAL A 193 0.02 -14.33 -13.92
C VAL A 193 0.62 -15.24 -12.86
N ASP A 194 0.97 -16.46 -13.26
CA ASP A 194 1.73 -17.39 -12.42
C ASP A 194 3.18 -16.91 -12.30
N VAL A 195 3.67 -16.75 -11.06
CA VAL A 195 4.98 -16.15 -10.79
C VAL A 195 6.00 -17.22 -10.43
N ALA A 196 5.78 -17.91 -9.31
CA ALA A 196 6.72 -18.87 -8.77
C ALA A 196 6.03 -19.84 -7.80
N PRO A 197 6.59 -21.05 -7.56
CA PRO A 197 6.14 -21.89 -6.46
C PRO A 197 6.23 -21.17 -5.11
N THR A 198 5.25 -21.37 -4.25
CA THR A 198 5.21 -20.77 -2.91
C THR A 198 4.59 -21.70 -1.87
N SER A 199 4.99 -21.50 -0.62
CA SER A 199 4.31 -22.04 0.57
C SER A 199 3.75 -20.96 1.49
N ASP A 200 3.94 -19.70 1.11
CA ASP A 200 3.50 -18.53 1.85
C ASP A 200 2.08 -18.14 1.44
N GLY A 201 1.44 -17.29 2.24
CA GLY A 201 0.08 -16.78 1.97
C GLY A 201 -0.01 -15.26 2.03
N TRP A 202 1.12 -14.59 2.20
CA TRP A 202 1.22 -13.15 2.35
C TRP A 202 2.38 -12.65 1.51
N PHE A 203 2.13 -11.65 0.67
CA PHE A 203 3.04 -11.21 -0.37
C PHE A 203 3.04 -9.68 -0.44
N PRO A 204 4.17 -9.01 -0.18
CA PRO A 204 4.34 -7.61 -0.54
C PRO A 204 4.11 -7.43 -2.03
N VAL A 205 3.37 -6.38 -2.40
CA VAL A 205 3.05 -6.05 -3.79
C VAL A 205 3.18 -4.54 -3.98
N ALA A 206 3.71 -4.14 -5.13
CA ALA A 206 3.68 -2.77 -5.61
C ALA A 206 3.39 -2.76 -7.12
N ILE A 207 2.86 -1.67 -7.66
CA ILE A 207 2.55 -1.55 -9.09
C ILE A 207 3.00 -0.17 -9.60
N ASP A 208 3.63 -0.17 -10.78
CA ASP A 208 4.04 1.03 -11.51
C ASP A 208 3.85 0.76 -13.00
N GLY A 209 2.89 1.45 -13.63
CA GLY A 209 2.61 1.21 -15.04
C GLY A 209 2.13 -0.22 -15.34
N SER A 210 2.78 -0.89 -16.29
CA SER A 210 2.48 -2.27 -16.66
C SER A 210 3.22 -3.31 -15.81
N THR A 211 4.00 -2.88 -14.80
CA THR A 211 4.82 -3.78 -13.98
C THR A 211 4.27 -3.90 -12.58
N VAL A 212 3.98 -5.13 -12.15
CA VAL A 212 3.74 -5.46 -10.74
C VAL A 212 5.01 -6.05 -10.16
N TYR A 213 5.49 -5.46 -9.08
CA TYR A 213 6.54 -6.05 -8.26
C TYR A 213 5.89 -6.88 -7.15
N VAL A 214 6.38 -8.10 -6.94
CA VAL A 214 5.87 -8.97 -5.88
C VAL A 214 7.01 -9.72 -5.20
N GLN A 215 6.95 -9.81 -3.88
CA GLN A 215 7.91 -10.59 -3.09
C GLN A 215 7.25 -11.88 -2.59
N ASN A 216 7.90 -13.03 -2.77
CA ASN A 216 7.40 -14.36 -2.42
C ASN A 216 7.61 -14.69 -0.91
N GLY A 217 7.12 -13.82 -0.03
CA GLY A 217 7.40 -13.84 1.42
C GLY A 217 8.68 -13.11 1.82
N TYR A 218 8.84 -12.79 3.11
CA TYR A 218 9.87 -11.87 3.62
C TYR A 218 11.34 -12.21 3.32
N ASP A 219 11.69 -13.50 3.23
CA ASP A 219 13.07 -13.98 3.05
C ASP A 219 13.35 -14.38 1.58
N SER A 220 12.52 -13.95 0.63
CA SER A 220 12.55 -14.38 -0.76
C SER A 220 12.91 -13.27 -1.74
N GLY A 221 13.26 -13.65 -2.96
CA GLY A 221 13.50 -12.71 -4.05
C GLY A 221 12.24 -11.97 -4.50
N VAL A 222 12.45 -10.78 -5.04
CA VAL A 222 11.42 -9.96 -5.68
C VAL A 222 11.30 -10.35 -7.14
N PHE A 223 10.08 -10.38 -7.66
CA PHE A 223 9.77 -10.61 -9.07
C PHE A 223 9.17 -9.35 -9.68
N ALA A 224 9.59 -9.01 -10.88
CA ALA A 224 8.93 -8.02 -11.74
C ALA A 224 8.04 -8.78 -12.74
N VAL A 225 6.75 -8.47 -12.72
CA VAL A 225 5.72 -9.10 -13.54
C VAL A 225 5.17 -8.06 -14.50
N ASP A 226 5.47 -8.19 -15.79
CA ASP A 226 4.71 -7.49 -16.82
C ASP A 226 3.36 -8.18 -16.95
N TRP A 227 2.33 -7.57 -16.38
CA TRP A 227 1.02 -8.21 -16.27
C TRP A 227 0.21 -8.14 -17.58
N GLU A 228 0.56 -7.22 -18.49
CA GLU A 228 -0.07 -7.12 -19.81
C GLU A 228 0.46 -8.21 -20.74
N ASP A 229 1.78 -8.42 -20.76
CA ASP A 229 2.43 -9.46 -21.56
C ASP A 229 2.48 -10.84 -20.87
N GLY A 230 2.20 -10.89 -19.56
CA GLY A 230 2.26 -12.09 -18.73
C GLY A 230 3.69 -12.62 -18.55
N THR A 231 4.69 -11.74 -18.59
CA THR A 231 6.10 -12.13 -18.43
C THR A 231 6.58 -11.89 -17.02
N VAL A 232 7.47 -12.77 -16.54
CA VAL A 232 7.99 -12.75 -15.18
C VAL A 232 9.51 -12.78 -15.22
N ALA A 233 10.14 -11.88 -14.49
CA ALA A 233 11.58 -11.85 -14.27
C ALA A 233 11.89 -11.75 -12.77
N GLU A 234 12.93 -12.46 -12.33
CA GLU A 234 13.55 -12.15 -11.04
C GLU A 234 14.13 -10.73 -11.12
N SER A 235 13.90 -9.96 -10.06
CA SER A 235 14.42 -8.61 -9.91
C SER A 235 15.70 -8.63 -9.07
N ASP A 236 16.58 -7.66 -9.31
CA ASP A 236 17.79 -7.46 -8.49
C ASP A 236 17.49 -6.74 -7.16
N LEU A 237 16.21 -6.50 -6.85
CA LEU A 237 15.74 -5.88 -5.61
C LEU A 237 15.85 -6.85 -4.42
N ASP A 238 16.41 -6.36 -3.32
CA ASP A 238 16.59 -7.16 -2.11
C ASP A 238 15.30 -7.34 -1.29
N THR A 239 14.44 -6.32 -1.25
CA THR A 239 13.17 -6.31 -0.50
C THR A 239 12.16 -5.44 -1.23
N LEU A 240 10.86 -5.66 -1.04
CA LEU A 240 9.79 -4.84 -1.61
C LEU A 240 9.00 -4.11 -0.52
N TRP A 241 8.98 -2.78 -0.58
CA TRP A 241 8.20 -1.94 0.32
C TRP A 241 7.17 -1.12 -0.44
N GLU A 242 7.62 -0.08 -1.14
CA GLU A 242 6.75 0.85 -1.84
C GLU A 242 7.36 1.29 -3.16
N VAL A 243 6.52 1.46 -4.17
CA VAL A 243 6.88 1.98 -5.49
C VAL A 243 5.96 3.14 -5.84
N GLY A 244 6.52 4.21 -6.40
CA GLY A 244 5.78 5.36 -6.93
C GLY A 244 6.58 6.06 -8.02
N GLY A 245 5.94 6.36 -9.16
CA GLY A 245 6.54 7.11 -10.27
C GLY A 245 7.88 6.58 -10.78
N GLY A 246 8.02 5.26 -10.95
CA GLY A 246 9.27 4.62 -11.38
C GLY A 246 10.39 4.61 -10.34
N ARG A 247 10.08 4.89 -9.07
CA ARG A 247 11.04 4.86 -7.95
C ARG A 247 10.57 3.92 -6.86
N MET A 248 11.51 3.43 -6.08
CA MET A 248 11.22 2.46 -5.04
C MET A 248 11.92 2.80 -3.73
N ALA A 249 11.17 2.80 -2.64
CA ALA A 249 11.71 2.86 -1.29
C ALA A 249 12.30 1.50 -0.91
N THR A 250 13.53 1.51 -0.41
CA THR A 250 14.30 0.32 -0.04
C THR A 250 15.20 0.59 1.17
N GLU A 251 15.84 -0.47 1.66
CA GLU A 251 16.90 -0.38 2.66
C GLU A 251 18.25 -0.36 1.95
N GLY A 252 19.01 0.72 2.12
CA GLY A 252 20.36 0.88 1.59
C GLY A 252 21.44 0.32 2.51
N ASP A 253 22.70 0.57 2.13
CA ASP A 253 23.89 0.10 2.85
C ASP A 253 23.85 0.48 4.34
N GLY A 254 23.94 -0.53 5.21
CA GLY A 254 24.00 -0.32 6.66
C GLY A 254 22.65 -0.03 7.32
N GLY A 255 21.54 -0.23 6.61
CA GLY A 255 20.18 -0.06 7.12
C GLY A 255 19.65 1.37 7.03
N ALA A 256 20.23 2.18 6.15
CA ALA A 256 19.73 3.52 5.86
C ALA A 256 18.49 3.44 4.97
N ALA A 257 17.54 4.36 5.16
CA ALA A 257 16.45 4.51 4.19
C ALA A 257 17.03 4.96 2.84
N SER A 258 16.65 4.30 1.76
CA SER A 258 17.12 4.61 0.41
C SER A 258 15.98 4.60 -0.61
N ILE A 259 16.17 5.33 -1.70
CA ILE A 259 15.30 5.32 -2.87
C ILE A 259 16.16 5.03 -4.08
N ILE A 260 15.72 4.10 -4.91
CA ILE A 260 16.35 3.75 -6.18
C ILE A 260 15.46 4.16 -7.35
N ASP A 261 16.08 4.46 -8.47
CA ASP A 261 15.40 4.55 -9.78
C ASP A 261 15.25 3.14 -10.36
N LEU A 262 14.02 2.73 -10.69
CA LEU A 262 13.74 1.38 -11.17
C LEU A 262 14.25 1.13 -12.60
N ALA A 263 14.45 2.18 -13.40
CA ALA A 263 14.94 2.05 -14.76
C ALA A 263 16.46 1.84 -14.81
N THR A 264 17.22 2.44 -13.88
CA THR A 264 18.68 2.35 -13.83
C THR A 264 19.19 1.40 -12.76
N GLY A 265 18.40 1.17 -11.69
CA GLY A 265 18.83 0.47 -10.48
C GLY A 265 19.79 1.29 -9.60
N GLU A 266 19.94 2.59 -9.85
CA GLU A 266 20.85 3.46 -9.09
C GLU A 266 20.13 4.12 -7.91
N ASP A 267 20.82 4.24 -6.77
CA ASP A 267 20.36 5.06 -5.63
C ASP A 267 20.23 6.53 -6.05
N VAL A 268 19.05 7.10 -5.87
CA VAL A 268 18.77 8.53 -6.10
C VAL A 268 18.69 9.33 -4.81
N LEU A 269 18.36 8.68 -3.69
CA LEU A 269 18.35 9.30 -2.36
C LEU A 269 18.72 8.28 -1.29
N THR A 270 19.52 8.69 -0.31
CA THR A 270 19.82 7.90 0.89
C THR A 270 19.82 8.81 2.11
N ALA A 271 19.11 8.43 3.17
CA ALA A 271 19.08 9.15 4.43
C ALA A 271 20.36 8.93 5.25
N ASP A 272 20.68 9.88 6.14
CA ASP A 272 21.84 9.79 7.02
C ASP A 272 21.65 8.84 8.23
N GLY A 273 20.45 8.25 8.40
CA GLY A 273 20.06 7.46 9.58
C GLY A 273 19.11 6.30 9.25
N PRO A 274 18.84 5.44 10.26
CA PRO A 274 17.92 4.32 10.10
C PRO A 274 16.48 4.81 9.95
N GLY A 275 15.71 4.09 9.15
CA GLY A 275 14.34 4.46 8.83
C GLY A 275 13.90 3.80 7.53
N TYR A 276 12.73 4.20 7.06
CA TYR A 276 12.27 3.91 5.71
C TYR A 276 11.67 5.16 5.09
N PHE A 277 11.59 5.19 3.77
CA PHE A 277 10.90 6.23 3.04
C PHE A 277 9.46 5.80 2.74
N ASP A 278 8.54 6.75 2.93
CA ASP A 278 7.16 6.72 2.47
C ASP A 278 7.06 7.67 1.26
N LEU A 279 6.77 7.14 0.08
CA LEU A 279 6.85 7.86 -1.19
C LEU A 279 5.56 8.61 -1.50
N SER A 280 5.68 9.80 -2.11
CA SER A 280 4.53 10.38 -2.80
C SER A 280 4.08 9.46 -3.93
N PRO A 281 2.79 9.46 -4.34
CA PRO A 281 2.28 8.57 -5.38
C PRO A 281 3.05 8.64 -6.71
N ASP A 282 3.60 9.82 -7.03
CA ASP A 282 4.42 10.06 -8.22
C ASP A 282 5.93 9.93 -7.99
N GLY A 283 6.33 9.50 -6.80
CA GLY A 283 7.72 9.30 -6.38
C GLY A 283 8.56 10.58 -6.27
N ARG A 284 8.01 11.77 -6.53
CA ARG A 284 8.77 13.03 -6.53
C ARG A 284 9.29 13.41 -5.14
N TYR A 285 8.53 13.08 -4.11
CA TYR A 285 8.85 13.38 -2.72
C TYR A 285 8.89 12.11 -1.88
N ALA A 286 9.60 12.20 -0.77
CA ALA A 286 9.71 11.09 0.17
C ALA A 286 9.72 11.59 1.60
N GLN A 287 8.82 11.06 2.41
CA GLN A 287 8.78 11.27 3.84
C GLN A 287 9.71 10.26 4.52
N LEU A 288 10.65 10.75 5.33
CA LEU A 288 11.49 9.86 6.16
C LEU A 288 10.73 9.47 7.43
N VAL A 289 10.51 8.17 7.59
CA VAL A 289 9.96 7.58 8.81
C VAL A 289 11.09 6.94 9.61
N GLU A 290 11.51 7.64 10.68
CA GLU A 290 12.55 7.17 11.57
C GLU A 290 12.02 6.08 12.53
N GLU A 291 12.67 4.92 12.58
CA GLU A 291 12.23 3.80 13.42
C GLU A 291 12.40 4.05 14.93
N ASP A 292 13.31 4.95 15.34
CA ASP A 292 13.57 5.24 16.75
C ASP A 292 12.46 6.11 17.39
N VAL A 293 11.47 6.58 16.60
CA VAL A 293 10.43 7.53 17.02
C VAL A 293 9.22 6.83 17.65
N PHE A 294 9.11 5.49 17.56
CA PHE A 294 8.03 4.75 18.25
C PHE A 294 8.03 4.94 19.78
N ASP A 295 9.16 5.34 20.37
CA ASP A 295 9.32 5.65 21.79
C ASP A 295 9.51 7.17 22.08
N ALA A 296 9.45 8.03 21.06
CA ALA A 296 9.71 9.46 21.20
C ALA A 296 8.49 10.26 21.71
N GLU A 297 8.76 11.39 22.35
CA GLU A 297 7.71 12.29 22.85
C GLU A 297 6.92 12.89 21.66
N PRO A 298 5.58 13.01 21.77
CA PRO A 298 4.76 13.62 20.74
C PRO A 298 5.20 15.07 20.48
N GLY A 299 5.40 15.40 19.20
CA GLY A 299 5.91 16.71 18.76
C GLY A 299 7.26 16.68 18.06
N GLY A 300 7.71 15.50 17.60
CA GLY A 300 8.76 15.40 16.59
C GLY A 300 8.40 16.17 15.31
N GLY A 301 9.42 16.42 14.47
CA GLY A 301 9.20 16.88 13.11
C GLY A 301 9.29 15.71 12.14
N VAL A 302 8.59 15.79 11.03
CA VAL A 302 8.78 14.88 9.90
C VAL A 302 9.69 15.56 8.87
N THR A 303 10.65 14.82 8.33
CA THR A 303 11.52 15.32 7.26
C THR A 303 11.04 14.79 5.92
N VAL A 304 10.87 15.69 4.97
CA VAL A 304 10.36 15.41 3.64
C VAL A 304 11.41 15.84 2.65
N TYR A 305 11.77 14.94 1.75
CA TYR A 305 12.82 15.13 0.75
C TYR A 305 12.20 15.31 -0.62
N ASP A 306 12.75 16.24 -1.39
CA ASP A 306 12.69 16.21 -2.84
C ASP A 306 13.69 15.14 -3.32
N VAL A 307 13.18 14.11 -3.98
CA VAL A 307 13.98 12.92 -4.31
C VAL A 307 15.01 13.20 -5.40
N GLU A 308 14.75 14.16 -6.28
CA GLU A 308 15.68 14.49 -7.37
C GLU A 308 16.88 15.31 -6.87
N THR A 309 16.63 16.25 -5.96
CA THR A 309 17.63 17.21 -5.51
C THR A 309 18.29 16.82 -4.19
N GLY A 310 17.60 16.02 -3.36
CA GLY A 310 17.98 15.73 -1.98
C GLY A 310 17.74 16.90 -1.02
N ASP A 311 17.15 18.01 -1.49
CA ASP A 311 16.72 19.09 -0.62
C ASP A 311 15.58 18.59 0.29
N SER A 312 15.48 19.16 1.50
CA SER A 312 14.45 18.74 2.45
C SER A 312 13.84 19.89 3.22
N VAL A 313 12.60 19.66 3.65
CA VAL A 313 11.86 20.50 4.59
C VAL A 313 11.49 19.69 5.82
N SER A 314 11.31 20.38 6.94
CA SER A 314 10.80 19.78 8.17
C SER A 314 9.43 20.33 8.49
N LEU A 315 8.46 19.44 8.69
CA LEU A 315 7.09 19.77 9.11
C LEU A 315 6.85 19.34 10.54
N GLU A 316 5.96 20.02 11.25
CA GLU A 316 5.60 19.63 12.63
C GLU A 316 4.69 18.39 12.63
N GLY A 317 4.97 17.42 13.50
CA GLY A 317 4.10 16.27 13.73
C GLY A 317 4.81 14.93 13.58
N ASP A 318 4.06 13.88 13.88
CA ASP A 318 4.52 12.50 13.72
C ASP A 318 4.30 12.02 12.28
N ALA A 319 5.25 11.25 11.75
CA ALA A 319 5.20 10.71 10.39
C ALA A 319 3.90 9.94 10.09
N PHE A 320 3.38 9.15 11.04
CA PHE A 320 2.14 8.39 10.86
C PHE A 320 0.87 9.27 10.92
N GLY A 321 1.02 10.55 11.27
CA GLY A 321 -0.05 11.54 11.26
C GLY A 321 -0.23 12.23 9.91
N TRP A 322 0.69 12.00 8.97
CA TRP A 322 0.67 12.56 7.62
C TRP A 322 0.30 11.48 6.60
N GLY A 323 -0.34 11.88 5.50
CA GLY A 323 -0.54 11.08 4.31
C GLY A 323 -0.34 11.93 3.07
N TRP A 324 -0.35 11.27 1.90
CA TRP A 324 -0.16 11.94 0.61
C TRP A 324 -1.49 12.16 -0.10
N THR A 325 -1.69 13.33 -0.70
CA THR A 325 -2.70 13.52 -1.74
C THR A 325 -2.31 12.75 -3.00
N ALA A 326 -3.23 12.59 -3.96
CA ALA A 326 -2.97 11.87 -5.20
C ALA A 326 -1.86 12.52 -6.06
N ASP A 327 -1.67 13.83 -5.97
CA ASP A 327 -0.68 14.64 -6.69
C ASP A 327 0.63 14.87 -5.90
N GLY A 328 0.70 14.36 -4.66
CA GLY A 328 1.92 14.32 -3.87
C GLY A 328 2.11 15.47 -2.89
N ASP A 329 1.08 16.22 -2.52
CA ASP A 329 1.10 17.09 -1.35
C ASP A 329 0.94 16.29 -0.05
N LEU A 330 1.55 16.77 1.04
CA LEU A 330 1.36 16.17 2.36
C LEU A 330 0.14 16.74 3.03
N PHE A 331 -0.67 15.90 3.66
CA PHE A 331 -1.78 16.37 4.47
C PHE A 331 -1.89 15.62 5.79
N ARG A 332 -2.47 16.30 6.78
CA ARG A 332 -2.84 15.70 8.07
C ARG A 332 -4.23 16.13 8.48
N VAL A 333 -4.87 15.28 9.26
CA VAL A 333 -6.24 15.52 9.74
C VAL A 333 -6.22 15.74 11.25
N GLY A 334 -6.52 16.97 11.65
CA GLY A 334 -6.74 17.34 13.04
C GLY A 334 -8.16 17.04 13.50
N LYS A 335 -8.58 17.70 14.59
CA LYS A 335 -9.93 17.52 15.14
C LYS A 335 -11.02 18.19 14.29
N ASP A 336 -10.74 19.35 13.73
CA ASP A 336 -11.71 20.17 12.99
C ASP A 336 -11.08 20.86 11.77
N THR A 337 -9.84 20.50 11.46
CA THR A 337 -9.03 21.11 10.42
C THR A 337 -8.27 20.02 9.67
N VAL A 338 -8.21 20.14 8.35
CA VAL A 338 -7.26 19.44 7.47
C VAL A 338 -6.17 20.43 7.11
N THR A 339 -4.91 20.07 7.37
CA THR A 339 -3.74 20.86 6.98
C THR A 339 -3.11 20.17 5.78
N THR A 340 -2.92 20.89 4.68
CA THR A 340 -2.19 20.42 3.48
C THR A 340 -0.96 21.29 3.27
N CYS A 341 0.19 20.67 3.02
CA CYS A 341 1.49 21.33 2.89
C CYS A 341 2.17 20.92 1.58
N ASP A 342 2.73 21.93 0.90
CA ASP A 342 3.62 21.72 -0.23
C ASP A 342 4.94 21.10 0.27
N PRO A 343 5.34 19.91 -0.23
CA PRO A 343 6.51 19.18 0.26
C PRO A 343 7.84 19.80 -0.17
N ALA A 344 7.86 20.66 -1.19
CA ALA A 344 9.07 21.35 -1.64
C ALA A 344 9.38 22.60 -0.82
N THR A 345 8.35 23.30 -0.36
CA THR A 345 8.49 24.58 0.36
C THR A 345 8.20 24.48 1.85
N GLY A 346 7.40 23.50 2.26
CA GLY A 346 6.84 23.37 3.60
C GLY A 346 5.75 24.38 3.94
N GLU A 347 5.25 25.14 2.95
CA GLU A 347 4.12 26.06 3.15
C GLU A 347 2.83 25.28 3.29
N CYS A 348 2.05 25.58 4.33
CA CYS A 348 0.82 24.86 4.65
C CYS A 348 -0.42 25.75 4.56
N THR A 349 -1.54 25.13 4.18
CA THR A 349 -2.88 25.71 4.21
C THR A 349 -3.79 24.87 5.09
N ASP A 350 -4.75 25.53 5.74
CA ASP A 350 -5.71 24.89 6.63
C ASP A 350 -7.12 25.05 6.06
N ALA A 351 -7.86 23.94 6.02
CA ALA A 351 -9.26 23.91 5.64
C ALA A 351 -10.09 23.30 6.78
N PRO A 352 -11.20 23.94 7.21
CA PRO A 352 -12.07 23.37 8.23
C PRO A 352 -12.78 22.12 7.69
N TYR A 353 -13.04 21.14 8.56
CA TYR A 353 -13.89 20.00 8.23
C TYR A 353 -14.85 19.67 9.37
N ASP A 354 -16.04 19.23 8.99
CA ASP A 354 -17.07 18.81 9.93
C ASP A 354 -16.86 17.34 10.29
N GLN A 355 -16.12 17.10 11.38
CA GLN A 355 -15.89 15.74 11.88
C GLN A 355 -17.23 15.07 12.23
N PRO A 356 -17.57 13.92 11.61
CA PRO A 356 -18.81 13.22 11.89
C PRO A 356 -18.93 12.86 13.37
N ALA A 357 -20.14 12.93 13.93
CA ALA A 357 -20.34 12.50 15.30
C ALA A 357 -20.02 11.00 15.44
N ARG A 358 -19.48 10.58 16.58
CA ARG A 358 -19.17 9.15 16.82
C ARG A 358 -20.38 8.23 16.64
N SER A 359 -21.59 8.73 16.89
CA SER A 359 -22.85 7.99 16.66
C SER A 359 -23.21 7.82 15.19
N GLU A 360 -22.62 8.63 14.30
CA GLU A 360 -22.91 8.71 12.87
C GLU A 360 -21.80 8.05 12.02
N ALA A 361 -20.59 7.96 12.56
CA ALA A 361 -19.39 7.44 11.87
C ALA A 361 -19.36 5.92 11.63
N GLY A 362 -20.46 5.18 11.85
CA GLY A 362 -20.50 3.72 11.69
C GLY A 362 -19.40 3.03 12.50
N GLY A 363 -18.85 1.90 12.03
CA GLY A 363 -17.52 1.47 12.49
C GLY A 363 -17.42 0.28 13.46
N GLY A 364 -18.54 -0.18 14.05
CA GLY A 364 -18.50 -1.20 15.11
C GLY A 364 -18.00 -0.65 16.47
N PRO A 365 -17.79 -1.51 17.48
CA PRO A 365 -17.51 -1.08 18.86
C PRO A 365 -16.17 -0.36 19.06
N GLU A 366 -15.25 -0.45 18.10
CA GLU A 366 -13.89 0.10 18.20
C GLU A 366 -13.73 1.44 17.45
N ALA A 367 -14.70 1.82 16.61
CA ALA A 367 -14.69 3.07 15.87
C ALA A 367 -14.95 4.33 16.71
N PRO A 368 -14.54 5.51 16.21
CA PRO A 368 -14.04 5.79 14.85
C PRO A 368 -12.51 5.82 14.77
N TYR A 369 -11.97 5.20 13.71
CA TYR A 369 -10.57 5.31 13.32
C TYR A 369 -10.44 6.28 12.16
N LEU A 370 -9.38 7.08 12.21
CA LEU A 370 -8.93 7.90 11.10
C LEU A 370 -8.10 7.02 10.16
N LYS A 371 -8.36 7.09 8.86
CA LYS A 371 -7.48 6.54 7.82
C LYS A 371 -7.17 7.64 6.81
N LEU A 372 -5.91 7.72 6.40
CA LEU A 372 -5.43 8.68 5.42
C LEU A 372 -5.27 7.98 4.06
N GLY A 373 -5.56 8.69 2.98
CA GLY A 373 -5.27 8.24 1.61
C GLY A 373 -3.77 8.15 1.37
N GLY A 374 -3.37 7.23 0.50
CA GLY A 374 -1.97 6.99 0.17
C GLY A 374 -1.16 6.30 1.27
N MET A 375 -1.78 5.98 2.42
CA MET A 375 -1.11 5.29 3.52
C MET A 375 -1.40 3.79 3.51
N THR A 376 -0.33 3.01 3.60
CA THR A 376 -0.39 1.55 3.71
C THR A 376 -0.58 1.14 5.17
N TYR A 377 -1.67 0.43 5.46
CA TYR A 377 -2.01 -0.02 6.82
C TYR A 377 -1.80 -1.53 7.02
N GLU A 378 -0.91 -2.17 6.27
CA GLU A 378 -0.64 -3.61 6.41
C GLU A 378 0.17 -3.89 7.68
N SER A 379 -0.17 -4.96 8.40
CA SER A 379 0.43 -5.33 9.69
C SER A 379 0.80 -6.79 9.76
#